data_AF-A0A9X3J2B9-F1
#
_entry.id   AF-A0A9X3J2B9-F1
#
_cell.length_a   1.000
_cell.length_b   1.000
_cell.length_c   1.000
_cell.angle_alpha   90.00
_cell.angle_beta   90.00
_cell.angle_gamma   90.00
#
_symmetry.space_group_name_H-M   'P 1'
#
loop_
_entity.id
_entity.type
_entity.pdbx_description
1 polymer ?
#
loop_
_entity_poly.entity_id
_entity_poly.type
_entity_poly.pdbx_seq_one_letter_code
_entity_poly.pdbx_strand_id
1 'polypeptide(L)'
;MSGRAGSEPRWSLGVPDISLACEVLLADRLFHDLTPEEAAGLARWIRADQQPSGAWHLPGGGPDLSLTVFGWWALVEAGDDPSAEHLVRARRVVHELGGAQRANAAVRMWLAMADAIPWSWVPTFPAELWLLPAWAILSPSRVAPWGRGVMTPYLLLSRAPARVHLSDPRALLLTRPDGEPILPRLTQPGLAGDLLQSFDQAVKVIRKLPRGPVLTTALARVQRWLVDAQQRHGGWFSAQPTLLSLMALRVLGASFDDPRIREGLDYLRRARGRTRFAGGTIGQAVHLAQGQVSEPLATTARLVRVALAAGDADAEAMLTWLLDQEVTAPGEWQLRVNAPAGGWPYEPGADRYVDTLSTCAVLEALAAAPKSSPLQTRIRAAARRAVEVLLAMQELDGGFCRFERGESDVFMTRFPIRDVALLTAGDPHGPGRVRVTAAALRRWPASGSRATTTAWPAGSSSCGAG
;
A
#
# COMPACT_ATOMS: atom_id res chain seq x y z
N MET A 1 17.66 19.43 18.29
CA MET A 1 18.06 18.25 19.10
C MET A 1 19.07 17.39 18.34
N SER A 2 20.31 17.86 18.20
CA SER A 2 21.44 17.07 17.70
C SER A 2 22.31 16.66 18.88
N GLY A 3 22.31 15.38 19.23
CA GLY A 3 23.25 14.84 20.22
C GLY A 3 22.61 13.91 21.26
N ARG A 4 22.28 12.69 20.85
CA ARG A 4 22.40 11.47 21.66
C ARG A 4 22.62 10.29 20.70
N ALA A 5 23.90 10.03 20.44
CA ALA A 5 24.37 8.89 19.67
C ALA A 5 24.33 7.63 20.55
N GLY A 6 23.18 6.99 20.51
CA GLY A 6 22.93 5.58 20.77
C GLY A 6 21.57 5.39 20.16
N SER A 7 21.48 4.92 18.91
CA SER A 7 20.23 4.92 18.16
C SER A 7 19.19 4.12 18.93
N GLU A 8 18.28 4.81 19.62
CA GLU A 8 17.18 4.16 20.32
C GLU A 8 16.45 3.26 19.31
N PRO A 9 16.00 2.08 19.76
CA PRO A 9 15.34 1.17 18.86
C PRO A 9 14.09 1.82 18.26
N ARG A 10 14.06 1.94 16.93
CA ARG A 10 12.88 2.42 16.20
C ARG A 10 11.75 1.43 16.38
N TRP A 11 10.56 1.93 16.68
CA TRP A 11 9.35 1.11 16.80
C TRP A 11 8.47 1.27 15.55
N SER A 12 8.06 0.15 14.95
CA SER A 12 7.16 0.15 13.80
C SER A 12 5.72 -0.03 14.26
N LEU A 13 4.86 0.94 13.92
CA LEU A 13 3.45 0.98 14.32
C LEU A 13 2.47 0.59 13.20
N GLY A 14 3.00 0.30 12.00
CA GLY A 14 2.22 -0.01 10.80
C GLY A 14 2.67 -1.32 10.18
N VAL A 15 2.66 -2.42 10.94
CA VAL A 15 2.99 -3.75 10.41
C VAL A 15 1.71 -4.58 10.35
N PRO A 16 1.11 -4.79 9.15
CA PRO A 16 -0.15 -5.52 9.03
C PRO A 16 0.02 -7.03 9.23
N ASP A 17 1.06 -7.60 8.62
CA ASP A 17 1.38 -9.03 8.61
C ASP A 17 2.83 -9.21 8.09
N ILE A 18 3.30 -10.47 8.03
CA ILE A 18 4.68 -10.82 7.63
C ILE A 18 5.02 -10.57 6.14
N SER A 19 4.05 -10.31 5.27
CA SER A 19 4.26 -10.28 3.81
C SER A 19 5.39 -9.35 3.39
N LEU A 20 5.42 -8.12 3.91
CA LEU A 20 6.47 -7.15 3.61
C LEU A 20 7.85 -7.58 4.07
N ALA A 21 7.96 -8.26 5.22
CA ALA A 21 9.25 -8.81 5.65
C ALA A 21 9.71 -9.94 4.75
N CYS A 22 8.79 -10.80 4.33
CA CYS A 22 9.10 -11.85 3.36
C CYS A 22 9.58 -11.26 2.03
N GLU A 23 8.86 -10.28 1.47
CA GLU A 23 9.25 -9.65 0.20
C GLU A 23 10.60 -8.93 0.30
N VAL A 24 10.88 -8.26 1.42
CA VAL A 24 12.19 -7.63 1.65
C VAL A 24 13.31 -8.67 1.75
N LEU A 25 13.09 -9.81 2.42
CA LEU A 25 14.06 -10.91 2.44
C LEU A 25 14.31 -11.49 1.05
N LEU A 26 13.26 -11.70 0.25
CA LEU A 26 13.41 -12.17 -1.13
C LEU A 26 14.17 -11.13 -1.99
N ALA A 27 13.86 -9.85 -1.83
CA ALA A 27 14.50 -8.76 -2.56
C ALA A 27 15.95 -8.49 -2.14
N ASP A 28 16.37 -8.97 -0.97
CA ASP A 28 17.76 -8.84 -0.53
C ASP A 28 18.74 -9.57 -1.46
N ARG A 29 18.28 -10.61 -2.18
CA ARG A 29 19.05 -11.26 -3.25
C ARG A 29 19.34 -10.35 -4.44
N LEU A 30 18.58 -9.28 -4.61
CA LEU A 30 18.77 -8.28 -5.66
C LEU A 30 19.56 -7.06 -5.15
N PHE A 31 19.27 -6.60 -3.93
CA PHE A 31 19.79 -5.33 -3.43
C PHE A 31 20.94 -5.46 -2.43
N HIS A 32 21.10 -6.60 -1.78
CA HIS A 32 22.08 -6.82 -0.69
C HIS A 32 22.05 -5.68 0.34
N ASP A 33 20.83 -5.33 0.75
CA ASP A 33 20.55 -4.18 1.61
C ASP A 33 20.48 -4.56 3.09
N LEU A 34 20.17 -5.83 3.38
CA LEU A 34 20.05 -6.33 4.74
C LEU A 34 21.42 -6.64 5.32
N THR A 35 21.65 -6.18 6.55
CA THR A 35 22.71 -6.78 7.37
C THR A 35 22.31 -8.21 7.79
N PRO A 36 23.28 -9.10 8.08
CA PRO A 36 22.97 -10.46 8.54
C PRO A 36 22.06 -10.50 9.78
N GLU A 37 22.21 -9.56 10.70
CA GLU A 37 21.37 -9.48 11.91
C GLU A 37 19.94 -9.01 11.58
N GLU A 38 19.77 -8.13 10.61
CA GLU A 38 18.43 -7.73 10.16
C GLU A 38 17.71 -8.87 9.44
N ALA A 39 18.41 -9.56 8.53
CA ALA A 39 17.86 -10.73 7.85
C ALA A 39 17.46 -11.82 8.86
N ALA A 40 18.33 -12.12 9.83
CA ALA A 40 18.02 -13.04 10.92
C ALA A 40 16.86 -12.55 11.79
N GLY A 41 16.79 -11.24 12.07
CA GLY A 41 15.72 -10.61 12.84
C GLY A 41 14.35 -10.74 12.19
N LEU A 42 14.25 -10.47 10.88
CA LEU A 42 13.04 -10.65 10.10
C LEU A 42 12.64 -12.13 10.03
N ALA A 43 13.60 -13.04 9.79
CA ALA A 43 13.33 -14.48 9.77
C ALA A 43 12.86 -15.00 11.15
N ARG A 44 13.42 -14.50 12.27
CA ARG A 44 12.95 -14.83 13.62
C ARG A 44 11.49 -14.43 13.83
N TRP A 45 11.07 -13.27 13.31
CA TRP A 45 9.66 -12.88 13.34
C TRP A 45 8.78 -13.83 12.54
N ILE A 46 9.16 -14.12 11.29
CA ILE A 46 8.39 -14.98 10.40
C ILE A 46 8.20 -16.37 11.03
N ARG A 47 9.26 -16.97 11.63
CA ARG A 47 9.14 -18.23 12.37
C ARG A 47 8.21 -18.12 13.58
N ALA A 48 8.27 -17.02 14.32
CA ALA A 48 7.46 -16.82 15.52
C ALA A 48 5.96 -16.62 15.21
N ASP A 49 5.64 -16.03 14.06
CA ASP A 49 4.26 -15.80 13.61
C ASP A 49 3.59 -17.07 13.05
N GLN A 50 4.39 -18.09 12.70
CA GLN A 50 3.89 -19.33 12.12
C GLN A 50 2.95 -20.06 13.09
N GLN A 51 1.78 -20.47 12.60
CA GLN A 51 0.80 -21.19 13.40
C GLN A 51 1.17 -22.68 13.54
N PRO A 52 0.63 -23.40 14.54
CA PRO A 52 0.90 -24.83 14.72
C PRO A 52 0.60 -25.69 13.48
N SER A 53 -0.39 -25.29 12.68
CA SER A 53 -0.72 -25.92 11.39
C SER A 53 0.39 -25.83 10.34
N GLY A 54 1.39 -24.97 10.56
CA GLY A 54 2.40 -24.57 9.58
C GLY A 54 1.99 -23.37 8.72
N ALA A 55 0.74 -22.92 8.80
CA ALA A 55 0.24 -21.79 8.02
C ALA A 55 0.61 -20.44 8.64
N TRP A 56 0.53 -19.39 7.84
CA TRP A 56 0.44 -18.01 8.32
C TRP A 56 -0.95 -17.46 8.05
N HIS A 57 -1.44 -16.63 8.96
CA HIS A 57 -2.82 -16.14 8.96
C HIS A 57 -2.83 -14.64 8.75
N LEU A 58 -3.84 -14.14 8.03
CA LEU A 58 -4.18 -12.72 8.08
C LEU A 58 -4.74 -12.37 9.47
N PRO A 59 -4.62 -11.11 9.93
CA PRO A 59 -5.18 -10.67 11.21
C PRO A 59 -6.68 -11.01 11.34
N GLY A 60 -7.03 -11.79 12.37
CA GLY A 60 -8.41 -12.22 12.62
C GLY A 60 -8.95 -13.29 11.66
N GLY A 61 -8.11 -13.90 10.83
CA GLY A 61 -8.47 -14.91 9.83
C GLY A 61 -7.88 -16.29 10.09
N GLY A 62 -8.22 -17.22 9.20
CA GLY A 62 -7.61 -18.55 9.12
C GLY A 62 -6.36 -18.58 8.23
N PRO A 63 -5.89 -19.78 7.85
CA PRO A 63 -4.77 -19.95 6.92
C PRO A 63 -4.93 -19.13 5.64
N ASP A 64 -3.93 -18.29 5.34
CA ASP A 64 -3.86 -17.56 4.08
C ASP A 64 -2.84 -18.20 3.15
N LEU A 65 -3.26 -18.50 1.91
CA LEU A 65 -2.41 -19.16 0.92
C LEU A 65 -1.17 -18.31 0.57
N SER A 66 -1.36 -17.02 0.32
CA SER A 66 -0.28 -16.16 -0.19
C SER A 66 0.75 -15.89 0.90
N LEU A 67 0.28 -15.61 2.11
CA LEU A 67 1.11 -15.41 3.28
C LEU A 67 1.88 -16.70 3.64
N THR A 68 1.25 -17.87 3.51
CA THR A 68 1.92 -19.15 3.77
C THR A 68 2.98 -19.46 2.72
N VAL A 69 2.75 -19.16 1.44
CA VAL A 69 3.78 -19.26 0.39
C VAL A 69 4.95 -18.33 0.69
N PHE A 70 4.69 -17.07 1.02
CA PHE A 70 5.74 -16.12 1.38
C PHE A 70 6.52 -16.51 2.64
N GLY A 71 5.83 -16.93 3.70
CA GLY A 71 6.46 -17.39 4.94
C GLY A 71 7.37 -18.59 4.69
N TRP A 72 6.88 -19.60 3.94
CA TRP A 72 7.71 -20.75 3.55
C TRP A 72 8.95 -20.30 2.78
N TRP A 73 8.78 -19.47 1.75
CA TRP A 73 9.85 -19.11 0.84
C TRP A 73 10.90 -18.22 1.49
N ALA A 74 10.47 -17.23 2.28
CA ALA A 74 11.39 -16.36 3.02
C ALA A 74 12.23 -17.12 4.04
N LEU A 75 11.68 -18.16 4.68
CA LEU A 75 12.43 -19.00 5.61
C LEU A 75 13.45 -19.90 4.90
N VAL A 76 13.09 -20.46 3.74
CA VAL A 76 14.05 -21.19 2.89
C VAL A 76 15.19 -20.27 2.45
N GLU A 77 14.87 -19.04 2.01
CA GLU A 77 15.89 -18.03 1.69
C GLU A 77 16.76 -17.65 2.89
N ALA A 78 16.19 -17.67 4.10
CA ALA A 78 16.92 -17.43 5.35
C ALA A 78 17.73 -18.65 5.84
N GLY A 79 17.73 -19.77 5.09
CA GLY A 79 18.56 -20.94 5.34
C GLY A 79 17.85 -22.12 6.03
N ASP A 80 16.52 -22.06 6.24
CA ASP A 80 15.78 -23.20 6.79
C ASP A 80 15.69 -24.34 5.75
N ASP A 81 15.89 -25.58 6.20
CA ASP A 81 15.80 -26.76 5.34
C ASP A 81 14.34 -26.97 4.87
N PRO A 82 14.05 -26.99 3.55
CA PRO A 82 12.71 -27.27 3.02
C PRO A 82 12.06 -28.58 3.51
N SER A 83 12.86 -29.53 4.01
CA SER A 83 12.42 -30.80 4.59
C SER A 83 12.14 -30.74 6.10
N ALA A 84 12.47 -29.63 6.77
CA ALA A 84 12.16 -29.42 8.17
C ALA A 84 10.65 -29.47 8.43
N GLU A 85 10.26 -30.04 9.58
CA GLU A 85 8.85 -30.34 9.90
C GLU A 85 7.93 -29.11 9.71
N HIS A 86 8.35 -27.94 10.19
CA HIS A 86 7.54 -26.73 10.11
C HIS A 86 7.32 -26.23 8.66
N LEU A 87 8.28 -26.43 7.76
CA LEU A 87 8.15 -26.11 6.34
C LEU A 87 7.39 -27.18 5.56
N VAL A 88 7.49 -28.45 5.97
CA VAL A 88 6.66 -29.53 5.42
C VAL A 88 5.18 -29.30 5.74
N ARG A 89 4.86 -28.88 6.98
CA ARG A 89 3.50 -28.50 7.38
C ARG A 89 2.98 -27.31 6.55
N ALA A 90 3.80 -26.27 6.39
CA ALA A 90 3.45 -25.12 5.56
C ALA A 90 3.18 -25.51 4.09
N ARG A 91 4.05 -26.33 3.48
CA ARG A 91 3.87 -26.84 2.11
C ARG A 91 2.57 -27.65 1.98
N ARG A 92 2.26 -28.49 2.96
CA ARG A 92 1.00 -29.26 2.99
C ARG A 92 -0.21 -28.32 2.97
N VAL A 93 -0.22 -27.28 3.80
CA VAL A 93 -1.31 -26.29 3.81
C VAL A 93 -1.41 -25.58 2.45
N VAL A 94 -0.28 -25.20 1.84
CA VAL A 94 -0.27 -24.60 0.49
C VAL A 94 -0.93 -25.53 -0.53
N HIS A 95 -0.63 -26.83 -0.50
CA HIS A 95 -1.26 -27.82 -1.38
C HIS A 95 -2.75 -28.00 -1.09
N GLU A 96 -3.16 -28.06 0.18
CA GLU A 96 -4.58 -28.14 0.60
C GLU A 96 -5.38 -26.92 0.13
N LEU A 97 -4.76 -25.73 0.11
CA LEU A 97 -5.34 -24.49 -0.41
C LEU A 97 -5.24 -24.36 -1.95
N GLY A 98 -4.72 -25.40 -2.62
CA GLY A 98 -4.72 -25.55 -4.08
C GLY A 98 -3.48 -25.02 -4.79
N GLY A 99 -2.34 -24.96 -4.10
CA GLY A 99 -1.01 -24.70 -4.66
C GLY A 99 -0.68 -23.22 -4.84
N ALA A 100 0.62 -22.92 -4.87
CA ALA A 100 1.12 -21.54 -4.97
C ALA A 100 0.67 -20.82 -6.25
N GLN A 101 0.33 -21.54 -7.33
CA GLN A 101 -0.27 -20.93 -8.52
C GLN A 101 -1.61 -20.22 -8.25
N ARG A 102 -2.34 -20.60 -7.20
CA ARG A 102 -3.62 -19.95 -6.83
C ARG A 102 -3.45 -18.72 -5.95
N ALA A 103 -2.23 -18.42 -5.51
CA ALA A 103 -1.94 -17.28 -4.64
C ALA A 103 -2.20 -15.94 -5.36
N ASN A 104 -2.13 -14.84 -4.59
CA ASN A 104 -2.36 -13.50 -5.09
C ASN A 104 -1.31 -13.07 -6.15
N ALA A 105 -1.52 -11.91 -6.75
CA ALA A 105 -0.65 -11.33 -7.76
C ALA A 105 0.80 -11.18 -7.27
N ALA A 106 1.02 -10.68 -6.04
CA ALA A 106 2.36 -10.49 -5.49
C ALA A 106 3.17 -11.81 -5.46
N VAL A 107 2.62 -12.89 -4.91
CA VAL A 107 3.27 -14.21 -4.91
C VAL A 107 3.55 -14.69 -6.33
N ARG A 108 2.58 -14.57 -7.24
CA ARG A 108 2.75 -15.02 -8.64
C ARG A 108 3.83 -14.22 -9.37
N MET A 109 3.98 -12.93 -9.07
CA MET A 109 5.09 -12.13 -9.59
C MET A 109 6.44 -12.67 -9.10
N TRP A 110 6.58 -12.93 -7.79
CA TRP A 110 7.80 -13.53 -7.25
C TRP A 110 8.10 -14.90 -7.86
N LEU A 111 7.10 -15.77 -8.01
CA LEU A 111 7.23 -17.06 -8.71
C LEU A 111 7.67 -16.88 -10.17
N ALA A 112 7.15 -15.86 -10.87
CA ALA A 112 7.53 -15.58 -12.26
C ALA A 112 8.97 -15.03 -12.36
N MET A 113 9.38 -14.19 -11.42
CA MET A 113 10.77 -13.70 -11.34
C MET A 113 11.76 -14.81 -10.98
N ALA A 114 11.34 -15.82 -10.21
CA ALA A 114 12.14 -17.00 -9.92
C ALA A 114 12.11 -18.06 -11.05
N ASP A 115 11.49 -17.77 -12.19
CA ASP A 115 11.32 -18.71 -13.32
C ASP A 115 10.60 -20.02 -12.93
N ALA A 116 9.79 -19.97 -11.87
CA ALA A 116 8.98 -21.10 -11.40
C ALA A 116 7.65 -21.21 -12.15
N ILE A 117 7.11 -20.08 -12.64
CA ILE A 117 5.92 -20.00 -13.48
C ILE A 117 6.15 -19.00 -14.62
N PRO A 118 5.43 -19.10 -15.75
CA PRO A 118 5.52 -18.08 -16.80
C PRO A 118 4.80 -16.78 -16.41
N TRP A 119 5.33 -15.63 -16.86
CA TRP A 119 4.71 -14.30 -16.68
C TRP A 119 3.27 -14.19 -17.20
N SER A 120 2.81 -15.11 -18.05
CA SER A 120 1.42 -15.15 -18.53
C SER A 120 0.40 -15.53 -17.43
N TRP A 121 0.87 -16.07 -16.30
CA TRP A 121 0.07 -16.42 -15.11
C TRP A 121 -0.13 -15.25 -14.16
N VAL A 122 0.51 -14.12 -14.46
CA VAL A 122 0.49 -12.90 -13.67
C VAL A 122 -0.52 -11.91 -14.28
N PRO A 123 -1.54 -11.45 -13.53
CA PRO A 123 -2.53 -10.51 -14.04
C PRO A 123 -1.88 -9.14 -14.29
N THR A 124 -2.00 -8.61 -15.50
CA THR A 124 -1.34 -7.35 -15.91
C THR A 124 -2.29 -6.45 -16.67
N PHE A 125 -2.36 -5.18 -16.28
CA PHE A 125 -3.15 -4.18 -17.00
C PHE A 125 -2.47 -3.80 -18.34
N PRO A 126 -3.24 -3.41 -19.36
CA PRO A 126 -2.67 -2.84 -20.57
C PRO A 126 -2.01 -1.48 -20.26
N ALA A 127 -0.81 -1.25 -20.80
CA ALA A 127 -0.07 0.00 -20.59
C ALA A 127 -0.84 1.20 -21.17
N GLU A 128 -1.61 0.94 -22.22
CA GLU A 128 -2.44 1.90 -22.94
C GLU A 128 -3.43 2.64 -22.03
N LEU A 129 -3.79 2.07 -20.87
CA LEU A 129 -4.62 2.74 -19.88
C LEU A 129 -3.99 4.04 -19.35
N TRP A 130 -2.65 4.15 -19.30
CA TRP A 130 -1.96 5.37 -18.84
C TRP A 130 -2.08 6.54 -19.82
N LEU A 131 -2.58 6.30 -21.04
CA LEU A 131 -2.90 7.36 -22.01
C LEU A 131 -4.30 7.95 -21.79
N LEU A 132 -5.15 7.30 -20.97
CA LEU A 132 -6.51 7.76 -20.73
C LEU A 132 -6.52 9.01 -19.83
N PRO A 133 -7.38 10.00 -20.14
CA PRO A 133 -7.54 11.18 -19.30
C PRO A 133 -8.13 10.80 -17.93
N ALA A 134 -7.88 11.62 -16.89
CA ALA A 134 -8.27 11.31 -15.51
C ALA A 134 -9.78 11.12 -15.30
N TRP A 135 -10.63 11.72 -16.15
CA TRP A 135 -12.08 11.54 -16.08
C TRP A 135 -12.56 10.18 -16.61
N ALA A 136 -11.76 9.50 -17.44
CA ALA A 136 -12.15 8.21 -18.01
C ALA A 136 -12.26 7.13 -16.94
N ILE A 137 -13.31 6.32 -17.02
CA ILE A 137 -13.68 5.32 -16.01
C ILE A 137 -12.57 4.27 -15.79
N LEU A 138 -11.82 3.93 -16.86
CA LEU A 138 -10.69 3.00 -16.84
C LEU A 138 -9.33 3.69 -16.69
N SER A 139 -9.28 4.98 -16.37
CA SER A 139 -8.00 5.67 -16.15
C SER A 139 -7.35 5.17 -14.85
N PRO A 140 -6.03 4.88 -14.86
CA PRO A 140 -5.27 4.59 -13.65
C PRO A 140 -5.42 5.70 -12.59
N SER A 141 -5.63 6.96 -13.01
CA SER A 141 -5.86 8.11 -12.11
C SER A 141 -7.08 7.95 -11.18
N ARG A 142 -8.01 7.04 -11.49
CA ARG A 142 -9.18 6.74 -10.64
C ARG A 142 -8.90 5.67 -9.58
N VAL A 143 -7.82 4.91 -9.74
CA VAL A 143 -7.41 3.86 -8.80
C VAL A 143 -6.87 4.51 -7.53
N ALA A 144 -6.95 3.84 -6.37
CA ALA A 144 -6.33 4.35 -5.15
C ALA A 144 -4.82 4.59 -5.32
N PRO A 145 -4.23 5.60 -4.67
CA PRO A 145 -2.80 5.91 -4.75
C PRO A 145 -1.87 4.71 -4.54
N TRP A 146 -2.16 3.90 -3.51
CA TRP A 146 -1.42 2.67 -3.26
C TRP A 146 -1.53 1.68 -4.42
N GLY A 147 -2.75 1.46 -4.94
CA GLY A 147 -2.98 0.59 -6.09
C GLY A 147 -2.26 1.06 -7.35
N ARG A 148 -2.18 2.39 -7.58
CA ARG A 148 -1.35 2.98 -8.65
C ARG A 148 0.14 2.69 -8.44
N GLY A 149 0.61 2.83 -7.20
CA GLY A 149 1.97 2.54 -6.78
C GLY A 149 2.36 1.07 -6.93
N VAL A 150 1.42 0.13 -6.81
CA VAL A 150 1.67 -1.30 -7.03
C VAL A 150 1.58 -1.64 -8.52
N MET A 151 0.50 -1.25 -9.20
CA MET A 151 0.26 -1.71 -10.58
C MET A 151 1.29 -1.20 -11.58
N THR A 152 1.83 0.00 -11.36
CA THR A 152 2.75 0.66 -12.30
C THR A 152 4.08 -0.08 -12.39
N PRO A 153 4.83 -0.28 -11.29
CA PRO A 153 6.05 -1.08 -11.33
C PRO A 153 5.76 -2.53 -11.76
N TYR A 154 4.63 -3.10 -11.33
CA TYR A 154 4.22 -4.45 -11.73
C TYR A 154 4.07 -4.61 -13.25
N LEU A 155 3.47 -3.62 -13.91
CA LEU A 155 3.39 -3.57 -15.37
C LEU A 155 4.80 -3.55 -15.99
N LEU A 156 5.72 -2.73 -15.48
CA LEU A 156 7.08 -2.64 -16.01
C LEU A 156 7.86 -3.95 -15.84
N LEU A 157 7.79 -4.56 -14.65
CA LEU A 157 8.38 -5.87 -14.35
C LEU A 157 7.85 -6.97 -15.29
N SER A 158 6.56 -6.93 -15.62
CA SER A 158 5.96 -7.91 -16.53
C SER A 158 6.34 -7.75 -18.00
N ARG A 159 6.79 -6.56 -18.42
CA ARG A 159 7.12 -6.25 -19.83
C ARG A 159 8.56 -6.52 -20.17
N ALA A 160 9.45 -6.43 -19.19
CA ALA A 160 10.83 -6.84 -19.32
C ALA A 160 11.05 -7.94 -18.27
N PRO A 161 10.96 -9.23 -18.67
CA PRO A 161 10.74 -10.36 -17.75
C PRO A 161 11.90 -10.48 -16.77
N ALA A 162 11.75 -9.79 -15.64
CA ALA A 162 12.76 -9.74 -14.60
C ALA A 162 13.03 -11.15 -14.09
N ARG A 163 14.30 -11.45 -13.80
CA ARG A 163 14.71 -12.71 -13.21
C ARG A 163 15.53 -12.46 -11.97
N VAL A 164 15.25 -13.19 -10.90
CA VAL A 164 15.99 -13.16 -9.64
C VAL A 164 16.34 -14.58 -9.29
N HIS A 165 17.60 -14.82 -8.90
CA HIS A 165 18.05 -16.14 -8.48
C HIS A 165 17.63 -16.39 -7.03
N LEU A 166 16.52 -17.11 -6.87
CA LEU A 166 15.95 -17.55 -5.59
C LEU A 166 15.97 -19.08 -5.52
N SER A 167 15.83 -19.63 -4.32
CA SER A 167 15.59 -21.04 -4.06
C SER A 167 14.31 -21.49 -4.75
N ASP A 168 14.32 -22.72 -5.27
CA ASP A 168 13.23 -23.23 -6.12
C ASP A 168 11.91 -23.41 -5.34
N PRO A 169 10.87 -22.61 -5.65
CA PRO A 169 9.57 -22.70 -4.98
C PRO A 169 8.64 -23.74 -5.64
N ARG A 170 9.07 -24.48 -6.68
CA ARG A 170 8.21 -25.41 -7.43
C ARG A 170 7.60 -26.51 -6.58
N ALA A 171 8.22 -26.86 -5.44
CA ALA A 171 7.64 -27.76 -4.45
C ALA A 171 6.28 -27.27 -3.89
N LEU A 172 5.97 -25.98 -4.01
CA LEU A 172 4.70 -25.38 -3.59
C LEU A 172 3.63 -25.40 -4.69
N LEU A 173 3.99 -25.74 -5.93
CA LEU A 173 3.04 -25.84 -7.05
C LEU A 173 2.33 -27.20 -7.03
N LEU A 174 1.10 -27.21 -7.54
CA LEU A 174 0.40 -28.47 -7.86
C LEU A 174 0.57 -28.82 -9.33
N THR A 175 0.89 -30.09 -9.58
CA THR A 175 0.98 -30.68 -10.92
C THR A 175 -0.13 -31.71 -11.09
N ARG A 176 -0.51 -31.93 -12.34
CA ARG A 176 -1.38 -33.03 -12.76
C ARG A 176 -0.59 -34.34 -12.76
N PRO A 177 -1.27 -35.51 -12.88
CA PRO A 177 -0.61 -36.81 -12.97
C PRO A 177 0.35 -36.97 -14.15
N ASP A 178 0.15 -36.20 -15.22
CA ASP A 178 1.04 -36.13 -16.40
C ASP A 178 2.31 -35.27 -16.15
N GLY A 179 2.46 -34.70 -14.96
CA GLY A 179 3.58 -33.83 -14.58
C GLY A 179 3.38 -32.36 -14.93
N GLU A 180 2.33 -32.00 -15.67
CA GLU A 180 2.09 -30.62 -16.08
C GLU A 180 1.54 -29.77 -14.93
N PRO A 181 1.99 -28.52 -14.76
CA PRO A 181 1.45 -27.61 -13.76
C PRO A 181 -0.05 -27.35 -13.94
N ILE A 182 -0.82 -27.37 -12.85
CA ILE A 182 -2.23 -26.96 -12.90
C ILE A 182 -2.29 -25.45 -13.14
N LEU A 183 -2.90 -25.03 -14.26
CA LEU A 183 -3.02 -23.62 -14.60
C LEU A 183 -3.82 -22.83 -13.55
N PRO A 184 -3.40 -21.59 -13.24
CA PRO A 184 -4.14 -20.74 -12.31
C PRO A 184 -5.39 -20.19 -12.98
N ARG A 185 -6.43 -20.03 -12.18
CA ARG A 185 -7.61 -19.25 -12.58
C ARG A 185 -7.38 -17.79 -12.21
N LEU A 186 -7.30 -16.90 -13.20
CA LEU A 186 -7.06 -15.47 -13.00
C LEU A 186 -8.35 -14.69 -12.68
N THR A 187 -9.50 -15.33 -12.88
CA THR A 187 -10.82 -14.78 -12.61
C THR A 187 -11.52 -15.46 -11.43
N GLN A 188 -12.57 -14.84 -10.93
CA GLN A 188 -13.46 -15.45 -9.95
C GLN A 188 -14.35 -16.54 -10.61
N PRO A 189 -14.76 -17.59 -9.89
CA PRO A 189 -15.76 -18.57 -10.34
C PRO A 189 -17.09 -17.95 -10.79
N GLY A 190 -17.72 -18.51 -11.84
CA GLY A 190 -19.04 -18.10 -12.35
C GLY A 190 -19.01 -17.62 -13.81
N LEU A 191 -20.19 -17.57 -14.46
CA LEU A 191 -20.36 -17.33 -15.90
C LEU A 191 -19.55 -16.14 -16.43
N ALA A 192 -19.62 -14.98 -15.77
CA ALA A 192 -18.87 -13.79 -16.18
C ALA A 192 -17.35 -14.00 -16.06
N GLY A 193 -16.89 -14.68 -15.01
CA GLY A 193 -15.48 -15.01 -14.82
C GLY A 193 -14.98 -16.09 -15.76
N ASP A 194 -15.82 -17.07 -16.12
CA ASP A 194 -15.51 -18.12 -17.10
C ASP A 194 -15.40 -17.53 -18.52
N LEU A 195 -16.33 -16.66 -18.90
CA LEU A 195 -16.29 -15.91 -20.15
C LEU A 195 -15.06 -15.01 -20.22
N LEU A 196 -14.75 -14.28 -19.13
CA LEU A 196 -13.56 -13.42 -19.09
C LEU A 196 -12.25 -14.23 -19.11
N GLN A 197 -12.20 -15.38 -18.44
CA GLN A 197 -11.02 -16.26 -18.46
C GLN A 197 -10.77 -16.79 -19.88
N SER A 198 -11.83 -17.11 -20.60
CA SER A 198 -11.79 -17.55 -22.00
C SER A 198 -11.40 -16.40 -22.93
N PHE A 199 -11.91 -15.19 -22.68
CA PHE A 199 -11.56 -13.99 -23.42
C PHE A 199 -10.11 -13.53 -23.18
N ASP A 200 -9.60 -13.61 -21.95
CA ASP A 200 -8.19 -13.30 -21.62
C ASP A 200 -7.22 -14.21 -22.38
N GLN A 201 -7.55 -15.51 -22.51
CA GLN A 201 -6.79 -16.44 -23.34
C GLN A 201 -6.75 -15.97 -24.82
N ALA A 202 -7.85 -15.42 -25.34
CA ALA A 202 -7.91 -14.85 -26.69
C ALA A 202 -7.17 -13.50 -26.81
N VAL A 203 -7.24 -12.62 -25.80
CA VAL A 203 -6.52 -11.33 -25.78
C VAL A 203 -5.01 -11.54 -25.65
N LYS A 204 -4.55 -12.58 -24.96
CA LYS A 204 -3.13 -12.98 -24.94
C LYS A 204 -2.59 -13.30 -26.33
N VAL A 205 -3.44 -13.74 -27.26
CA VAL A 205 -3.09 -13.89 -28.68
C VAL A 205 -2.99 -12.52 -29.37
N ILE A 206 -3.93 -11.61 -29.11
CA ILE A 206 -3.90 -10.22 -29.62
C ILE A 206 -2.69 -9.44 -29.08
N ARG A 207 -2.19 -9.77 -27.87
CA ARG A 207 -0.97 -9.18 -27.30
C ARG A 207 0.31 -9.52 -28.08
N LYS A 208 0.30 -10.54 -28.94
CA LYS A 208 1.40 -10.87 -29.84
C LYS A 208 1.42 -10.01 -31.11
N LEU A 209 0.40 -9.19 -31.36
CA LEU A 209 0.42 -8.22 -32.45
C LEU A 209 1.37 -7.07 -32.08
N PRO A 210 2.21 -6.60 -33.02
CA PRO A 210 3.12 -5.50 -32.78
C PRO A 210 2.32 -4.23 -32.48
N ARG A 211 2.14 -3.94 -31.20
CA ARG A 211 1.60 -2.66 -30.76
C ARG A 211 2.73 -1.64 -30.94
N GLY A 212 2.74 -0.98 -32.10
CA GLY A 212 3.82 -0.08 -32.52
C GLY A 212 3.92 1.20 -31.67
N PRO A 213 3.67 2.39 -32.22
CA PRO A 213 3.96 3.67 -31.55
C PRO A 213 3.10 3.92 -30.29
N VAL A 214 1.87 3.38 -30.23
CA VAL A 214 0.95 3.57 -29.09
C VAL A 214 1.48 2.91 -27.83
N LEU A 215 1.91 1.64 -27.91
CA LEU A 215 2.45 0.95 -26.75
C LEU A 215 3.76 1.57 -26.30
N THR A 216 4.61 1.99 -27.23
CA THR A 216 5.86 2.70 -26.91
C THR A 216 5.58 3.99 -26.13
N THR A 217 4.63 4.79 -26.60
CA THR A 217 4.19 6.02 -25.92
C THR A 217 3.59 5.72 -24.54
N ALA A 218 2.78 4.66 -24.44
CA ALA A 218 2.18 4.24 -23.19
C ALA A 218 3.24 3.79 -22.17
N LEU A 219 4.22 2.97 -22.57
CA LEU A 219 5.31 2.56 -21.69
C LEU A 219 6.18 3.76 -21.25
N ALA A 220 6.46 4.71 -22.16
CA ALA A 220 7.15 5.95 -21.79
C ALA A 220 6.35 6.78 -20.77
N ARG A 221 5.02 6.80 -20.86
CA ARG A 221 4.14 7.44 -19.86
C ARG A 221 4.20 6.72 -18.51
N VAL A 222 4.19 5.39 -18.50
CA VAL A 222 4.32 4.55 -17.29
C VAL A 222 5.68 4.76 -16.62
N GLN A 223 6.77 4.76 -17.39
CA GLN A 223 8.13 4.99 -16.90
C GLN A 223 8.28 6.40 -16.30
N ARG A 224 7.78 7.43 -16.99
CA ARG A 224 7.77 8.80 -16.46
C ARG A 224 6.98 8.89 -15.16
N TRP A 225 5.78 8.28 -15.13
CA TRP A 225 4.98 8.24 -13.90
C TRP A 225 5.77 7.60 -12.75
N LEU A 226 6.44 6.47 -12.98
CA LEU A 226 7.25 5.80 -11.96
C LEU A 226 8.33 6.75 -11.41
N VAL A 227 9.09 7.41 -12.29
CA VAL A 227 10.16 8.32 -11.86
C VAL A 227 9.60 9.53 -11.12
N ASP A 228 8.52 10.13 -11.65
CA ASP A 228 7.92 11.31 -11.05
C ASP A 228 7.29 10.96 -9.69
N ALA A 229 6.71 9.78 -9.52
CA ALA A 229 5.98 9.40 -8.30
C ALA A 229 6.85 9.25 -7.04
N GLN A 230 8.18 9.26 -7.16
CA GLN A 230 9.06 9.27 -5.99
C GLN A 230 8.82 10.55 -5.16
N GLN A 231 8.71 10.37 -3.86
CA GLN A 231 8.36 11.44 -2.92
C GLN A 231 9.60 11.92 -2.16
N ARG A 232 9.51 13.06 -1.48
CA ARG A 232 10.64 13.65 -0.75
C ARG A 232 11.23 12.76 0.34
N HIS A 233 10.47 11.81 0.88
CA HIS A 233 11.00 10.79 1.78
C HIS A 233 11.79 9.68 1.06
N GLY A 234 12.06 9.79 -0.24
CA GLY A 234 12.83 8.83 -1.03
C GLY A 234 12.06 7.59 -1.51
N GLY A 235 10.80 7.42 -1.11
CA GLY A 235 10.00 6.24 -1.44
C GLY A 235 8.83 6.57 -2.38
N TRP A 236 8.03 5.55 -2.66
CA TRP A 236 6.77 5.64 -3.41
C TRP A 236 5.65 5.22 -2.48
N PHE A 237 4.84 6.17 -1.99
CA PHE A 237 3.65 5.98 -1.17
C PHE A 237 3.82 5.24 0.17
N SER A 238 4.34 4.00 0.15
CA SER A 238 4.62 3.16 1.31
C SER A 238 5.74 2.14 0.98
N ALA A 239 6.07 1.24 1.90
CA ALA A 239 7.15 0.25 1.73
C ALA A 239 6.96 -0.68 0.54
N GLN A 240 5.76 -1.23 0.31
CA GLN A 240 5.54 -2.17 -0.79
C GLN A 240 5.68 -1.51 -2.17
N PRO A 241 5.00 -0.38 -2.46
CA PRO A 241 5.18 0.28 -3.75
C PRO A 241 6.62 0.80 -3.94
N THR A 242 7.31 1.17 -2.85
CA THR A 242 8.74 1.50 -2.90
C THR A 242 9.58 0.30 -3.37
N LEU A 243 9.41 -0.86 -2.73
CA LEU A 243 10.16 -2.07 -3.09
C LEU A 243 9.95 -2.45 -4.56
N LEU A 244 8.70 -2.46 -5.02
CA LEU A 244 8.35 -2.75 -6.41
C LEU A 244 8.94 -1.72 -7.37
N SER A 245 8.92 -0.44 -7.00
CA SER A 245 9.47 0.64 -7.82
C SER A 245 10.99 0.54 -7.95
N LEU A 246 11.70 0.18 -6.87
CA LEU A 246 13.13 -0.11 -6.91
C LEU A 246 13.42 -1.25 -7.89
N MET A 247 12.67 -2.35 -7.81
CA MET A 247 12.82 -3.48 -8.73
C MET A 247 12.53 -3.08 -10.19
N ALA A 248 11.50 -2.27 -10.43
CA ALA A 248 11.19 -1.76 -11.75
C ALA A 248 12.30 -0.85 -12.29
N LEU A 249 12.88 0.04 -11.46
CA LEU A 249 14.02 0.86 -11.84
C LEU A 249 15.23 0.00 -12.23
N ARG A 250 15.49 -1.11 -11.53
CA ARG A 250 16.55 -2.07 -11.90
C ARG A 250 16.32 -2.67 -13.27
N VAL A 251 15.08 -3.06 -13.58
CA VAL A 251 14.70 -3.57 -14.91
C VAL A 251 14.83 -2.51 -15.99
N LEU A 252 14.62 -1.23 -15.65
CA LEU A 252 14.83 -0.09 -16.55
C LEU A 252 16.31 0.31 -16.71
N GLY A 253 17.24 -0.40 -16.05
CA GLY A 253 18.69 -0.19 -16.19
C GLY A 253 19.30 0.78 -15.17
N ALA A 254 18.59 1.15 -14.09
CA ALA A 254 19.18 1.95 -13.01
C ALA A 254 20.29 1.16 -12.29
N SER A 255 21.45 1.81 -12.07
CA SER A 255 22.55 1.24 -11.28
C SER A 255 22.24 1.30 -9.78
N PHE A 256 23.07 0.66 -8.94
CA PHE A 256 22.91 0.74 -7.47
C PHE A 256 23.26 2.14 -6.94
N ASP A 257 24.08 2.90 -7.66
CA ASP A 257 24.46 4.26 -7.28
C ASP A 257 23.43 5.33 -7.68
N ASP A 258 22.43 4.94 -8.49
CA ASP A 258 21.32 5.82 -8.88
C ASP A 258 20.68 6.43 -7.62
N PRO A 259 20.61 7.77 -7.50
CA PRO A 259 20.05 8.43 -6.33
C PRO A 259 18.67 7.90 -5.93
N ARG A 260 17.84 7.56 -6.93
CA ARG A 260 16.48 7.06 -6.72
C ARG A 260 16.49 5.69 -6.05
N ILE A 261 17.47 4.84 -6.39
CA ILE A 261 17.67 3.54 -5.75
C ILE A 261 18.13 3.73 -4.31
N ARG A 262 19.17 4.54 -4.09
CA ARG A 262 19.73 4.78 -2.74
C ARG A 262 18.70 5.37 -1.78
N GLU A 263 17.96 6.39 -2.23
CA GLU A 263 16.94 7.04 -1.41
C GLU A 263 15.75 6.13 -1.10
N GLY A 264 15.36 5.25 -2.03
CA GLY A 264 14.30 4.27 -1.78
C GLY A 264 14.73 3.16 -0.83
N LEU A 265 15.99 2.69 -0.91
CA LEU A 265 16.54 1.76 0.07
C LEU A 265 16.63 2.42 1.46
N ASP A 266 17.09 3.67 1.54
CA ASP A 266 17.09 4.44 2.78
C ASP A 266 15.69 4.60 3.38
N TYR A 267 14.66 4.76 2.55
CA TYR A 267 13.27 4.74 2.99
C TYR A 267 12.88 3.38 3.60
N LEU A 268 13.18 2.26 2.93
CA LEU A 268 12.86 0.93 3.45
C LEU A 268 13.57 0.64 4.79
N ARG A 269 14.83 1.07 4.93
CA ARG A 269 15.59 1.01 6.19
C ARG A 269 14.91 1.81 7.30
N ARG A 270 14.45 3.04 7.01
CA ARG A 270 13.71 3.86 7.99
C ARG A 270 12.34 3.27 8.35
N ALA A 271 11.70 2.57 7.42
CA ALA A 271 10.43 1.85 7.65
C ALA A 271 10.60 0.55 8.44
N ARG A 272 11.83 0.08 8.63
CA ARG A 272 12.13 -1.10 9.44
C ARG A 272 12.25 -0.72 10.91
N GLY A 273 11.62 -1.51 11.77
CA GLY A 273 11.61 -1.24 13.21
C GLY A 273 11.17 -2.43 14.02
N ARG A 274 11.27 -2.28 15.34
CA ARG A 274 10.81 -3.27 16.32
C ARG A 274 9.31 -3.15 16.53
N THR A 275 8.64 -4.27 16.74
CA THR A 275 7.21 -4.31 17.05
C THR A 275 6.91 -5.47 18.00
N ARG A 276 5.78 -5.37 18.70
CA ARG A 276 5.25 -6.44 19.55
C ARG A 276 4.01 -6.99 18.88
N PHE A 277 4.00 -8.29 18.64
CA PHE A 277 2.81 -8.98 18.16
C PHE A 277 2.15 -9.73 19.30
N ALA A 278 0.81 -9.67 19.31
CA ALA A 278 -0.02 -10.54 20.12
C ALA A 278 -0.53 -11.66 19.20
N GLY A 279 0.34 -12.59 18.80
CA GLY A 279 -0.03 -13.68 17.89
C GLY A 279 1.10 -14.71 17.71
N GLY A 280 0.74 -16.00 17.73
CA GLY A 280 1.68 -17.14 17.70
C GLY A 280 1.93 -17.79 19.06
N THR A 281 2.55 -18.97 19.08
CA THR A 281 2.83 -19.82 20.25
C THR A 281 3.75 -19.18 21.31
N ILE A 282 4.26 -17.96 21.09
CA ILE A 282 5.47 -17.46 21.76
C ILE A 282 5.23 -16.15 22.55
N GLY A 283 3.97 -15.72 22.74
CA GLY A 283 3.66 -14.58 23.62
C GLY A 283 4.20 -13.23 23.13
N GLN A 284 4.16 -12.20 23.99
CA GLN A 284 4.49 -10.81 23.64
C GLN A 284 6.00 -10.56 23.51
N ALA A 285 6.63 -11.16 22.52
CA ALA A 285 8.03 -10.93 22.18
C ALA A 285 8.20 -9.70 21.26
N VAL A 286 9.37 -9.07 21.33
CA VAL A 286 9.76 -7.95 20.46
C VAL A 286 10.52 -8.50 19.27
N HIS A 287 10.06 -8.19 18.07
CA HIS A 287 10.67 -8.65 16.82
C HIS A 287 11.02 -7.49 15.90
N LEU A 288 12.04 -7.66 15.07
CA LEU A 288 12.29 -6.77 13.94
C LEU A 288 11.28 -7.08 12.84
N ALA A 289 10.67 -6.05 12.28
CA ALA A 289 9.71 -6.16 11.20
C ALA A 289 9.92 -5.06 10.17
N GLN A 290 9.47 -5.34 8.94
CA GLN A 290 9.34 -4.32 7.91
C GLN A 290 7.99 -3.61 8.08
N GLY A 291 8.01 -2.33 8.43
CA GLY A 291 6.82 -1.49 8.48
C GLY A 291 6.29 -1.12 7.10
N GLN A 292 4.99 -0.88 7.03
CA GLN A 292 4.33 -0.31 5.85
C GLN A 292 4.81 1.12 5.60
N VAL A 293 5.07 1.88 6.66
CA VAL A 293 5.58 3.26 6.60
C VAL A 293 6.63 3.46 7.68
N SER A 294 7.42 4.52 7.53
CA SER A 294 8.43 4.91 8.51
C SER A 294 7.81 5.54 9.76
N GLU A 295 7.03 6.60 9.58
CA GLU A 295 6.55 7.42 10.69
C GLU A 295 5.11 7.89 10.45
N PRO A 296 4.09 7.16 10.96
CA PRO A 296 2.69 7.54 10.75
C PRO A 296 2.38 8.91 11.38
N LEU A 297 2.15 9.94 10.55
CA LEU A 297 2.02 11.32 11.00
C LEU A 297 0.81 11.53 11.93
N ALA A 298 -0.30 10.82 11.68
CA ALA A 298 -1.45 10.82 12.57
C ALA A 298 -1.12 10.40 14.00
N THR A 299 -0.19 9.45 14.18
CA THR A 299 0.25 9.02 15.51
C THR A 299 1.14 10.08 16.14
N THR A 300 2.11 10.60 15.39
CA THR A 300 3.00 11.66 15.86
C THR A 300 2.20 12.88 16.32
N ALA A 301 1.21 13.32 15.54
CA ALA A 301 0.33 14.42 15.92
C ALA A 301 -0.43 14.17 17.24
N ARG A 302 -0.89 12.95 17.48
CA ARG A 302 -1.55 12.58 18.75
C ARG A 302 -0.58 12.65 19.93
N LEU A 303 0.66 12.21 19.74
CA LEU A 303 1.71 12.32 20.76
C LEU A 303 2.04 13.78 21.06
N VAL A 304 2.17 14.62 20.03
CA VAL A 304 2.37 16.08 20.20
C VAL A 304 1.21 16.70 20.98
N ARG A 305 -0.03 16.30 20.71
CA ARG A 305 -1.19 16.77 21.49
C ARG A 305 -1.11 16.38 22.97
N VAL A 306 -0.63 15.18 23.28
CA VAL A 306 -0.42 14.74 24.66
C VAL A 306 0.71 15.53 25.33
N ALA A 307 1.83 15.74 24.62
CA ALA A 307 2.95 16.55 25.10
C ALA A 307 2.52 18.00 25.41
N LEU A 308 1.71 18.61 24.53
CA LEU A 308 1.10 19.92 24.77
C LEU A 308 0.26 19.94 26.04
N ALA A 309 -0.60 18.94 26.25
CA ALA A 309 -1.44 18.84 27.44
C ALA A 309 -0.62 18.61 28.73
N ALA A 310 0.54 17.98 28.63
CA ALA A 310 1.47 17.76 29.72
C ALA A 310 2.38 18.98 30.02
N GLY A 311 2.33 20.04 29.21
CA GLY A 311 3.20 21.20 29.36
C GLY A 311 4.66 20.93 29.02
N ASP A 312 4.92 20.03 28.05
CA ASP A 312 6.26 19.69 27.60
C ASP A 312 7.00 20.93 27.07
N ALA A 313 8.26 21.11 27.48
CA ALA A 313 9.09 22.26 27.11
C ALA A 313 9.36 22.33 25.59
N ASP A 314 9.33 21.20 24.88
CA ASP A 314 9.58 21.11 23.45
C ASP A 314 8.31 21.25 22.60
N ALA A 315 7.14 21.50 23.22
CA ALA A 315 5.84 21.49 22.55
C ALA A 315 5.71 22.50 21.38
N GLU A 316 6.29 23.70 21.51
CA GLU A 316 6.32 24.70 20.42
C GLU A 316 7.17 24.25 19.23
N ALA A 317 8.30 23.57 19.48
CA ALA A 317 9.14 23.01 18.43
C ALA A 317 8.41 21.86 17.71
N MET A 318 7.69 21.02 18.45
CA MET A 318 6.86 19.96 17.89
C MET A 318 5.71 20.51 17.02
N LEU A 319 5.05 21.59 17.45
CA LEU A 319 4.03 22.28 16.66
C LEU A 319 4.61 22.86 15.36
N THR A 320 5.78 23.50 15.45
CA THR A 320 6.49 24.02 14.28
C THR A 320 6.78 22.89 13.28
N TRP A 321 7.31 21.77 13.77
CA TRP A 321 7.61 20.60 12.94
C TRP A 321 6.36 20.04 12.26
N LEU A 322 5.21 19.93 12.97
CA LEU A 322 3.94 19.50 12.36
C LEU A 322 3.48 20.45 11.24
N LEU A 323 3.60 21.76 11.45
CA LEU A 323 3.26 22.75 10.43
C LEU A 323 4.20 22.66 9.22
N ASP A 324 5.45 22.25 9.40
CA ASP A 324 6.42 22.04 8.32
C ASP A 324 6.12 20.78 7.49
N GLN A 325 5.28 19.86 8.00
CA GLN A 325 4.85 18.67 7.26
C GLN A 325 3.64 18.92 6.33
N GLU A 326 3.11 20.13 6.25
CA GLU A 326 1.96 20.44 5.40
C GLU A 326 2.27 20.19 3.91
N VAL A 327 1.34 19.58 3.19
CA VAL A 327 1.46 19.41 1.73
C VAL A 327 1.31 20.77 1.07
N THR A 328 2.36 21.23 0.40
CA THR A 328 2.41 22.57 -0.23
C THR A 328 2.52 22.52 -1.75
N ALA A 329 2.80 21.34 -2.32
CA ALA A 329 2.88 21.13 -3.75
C ALA A 329 1.57 20.51 -4.29
N PRO A 330 1.21 20.78 -5.56
CA PRO A 330 0.10 20.09 -6.19
C PRO A 330 0.32 18.58 -6.30
N GLY A 331 -0.74 17.79 -6.08
CA GLY A 331 -0.69 16.33 -6.10
C GLY A 331 -1.75 15.70 -7.02
N GLU A 332 -1.62 14.40 -7.29
CA GLU A 332 -2.58 13.67 -8.14
C GLU A 332 -4.01 13.69 -7.58
N TRP A 333 -4.15 13.82 -6.26
CA TRP A 333 -5.44 13.93 -5.58
C TRP A 333 -6.27 15.12 -6.10
N GLN A 334 -5.63 16.22 -6.52
CA GLN A 334 -6.29 17.39 -7.11
C GLN A 334 -6.77 17.18 -8.55
N LEU A 335 -6.45 16.05 -9.19
CA LEU A 335 -7.08 15.69 -10.47
C LEU A 335 -8.58 15.40 -10.32
N ARG A 336 -9.03 15.14 -9.07
CA ARG A 336 -10.41 14.75 -8.76
C ARG A 336 -11.18 15.79 -7.96
N VAL A 337 -10.50 16.80 -7.43
CA VAL A 337 -11.08 17.83 -6.57
C VAL A 337 -10.47 19.20 -6.86
N ASN A 338 -11.24 20.27 -6.69
CA ASN A 338 -10.74 21.62 -6.79
C ASN A 338 -10.48 22.16 -5.36
N ALA A 339 -9.22 22.19 -4.96
CA ALA A 339 -8.79 22.62 -3.63
C ALA A 339 -7.37 23.24 -3.69
N PRO A 340 -6.99 24.13 -2.76
CA PRO A 340 -5.60 24.55 -2.62
C PRO A 340 -4.70 23.36 -2.21
N ALA A 341 -3.40 23.47 -2.43
CA ALA A 341 -2.45 22.60 -1.73
C ALA A 341 -2.52 22.88 -0.22
N GLY A 342 -2.67 21.84 0.58
CA GLY A 342 -2.79 21.93 2.03
C GLY A 342 -3.08 20.56 2.63
N GLY A 343 -3.36 20.55 3.94
CA GLY A 343 -3.53 19.31 4.68
C GLY A 343 -2.19 18.60 4.92
N TRP A 344 -2.26 17.37 5.43
CA TRP A 344 -1.07 16.64 5.86
C TRP A 344 -1.01 15.24 5.25
N PRO A 345 0.20 14.77 4.94
CA PRO A 345 0.41 13.48 4.32
C PRO A 345 0.32 12.33 5.33
N TYR A 346 0.42 11.08 4.85
CA TYR A 346 0.40 9.91 5.73
C TYR A 346 1.64 9.83 6.64
N GLU A 347 2.79 10.23 6.13
CA GLU A 347 4.07 10.29 6.84
C GLU A 347 4.89 11.50 6.38
N PRO A 348 5.86 11.99 7.19
CA PRO A 348 6.76 13.07 6.80
C PRO A 348 7.40 12.85 5.42
N GLY A 349 7.39 13.89 4.59
CA GLY A 349 7.95 13.84 3.24
C GLY A 349 7.12 13.09 2.19
N ALA A 350 5.93 12.57 2.53
CA ALA A 350 5.00 11.97 1.56
C ALA A 350 4.15 13.05 0.85
N ASP A 351 4.83 13.98 0.20
CA ASP A 351 4.32 15.26 -0.30
C ASP A 351 3.41 15.24 -1.54
N ARG A 352 3.06 14.06 -2.06
CA ARG A 352 2.18 13.91 -3.25
C ARG A 352 0.72 13.60 -2.91
N TYR A 353 0.46 13.14 -1.69
CA TYR A 353 -0.85 12.67 -1.26
C TYR A 353 -1.24 13.29 0.09
N VAL A 354 -2.49 13.70 0.21
CA VAL A 354 -3.08 14.10 1.49
C VAL A 354 -3.63 12.86 2.17
N ASP A 355 -3.49 12.74 3.49
CA ASP A 355 -4.15 11.71 4.31
C ASP A 355 -5.18 12.38 5.23
N THR A 356 -6.46 12.07 5.02
CA THR A 356 -7.58 12.62 5.80
C THR A 356 -7.41 12.36 7.30
N LEU A 357 -6.89 11.19 7.69
CA LEU A 357 -6.67 10.86 9.11
C LEU A 357 -5.55 11.67 9.73
N SER A 358 -4.40 11.78 9.05
CA SER A 358 -3.30 12.62 9.51
C SER A 358 -3.70 14.08 9.54
N THR A 359 -4.42 14.57 8.52
CA THR A 359 -4.96 15.92 8.50
C THR A 359 -5.85 16.21 9.70
N CYS A 360 -6.79 15.31 10.02
CA CYS A 360 -7.64 15.45 11.21
C CYS A 360 -6.84 15.42 12.52
N ALA A 361 -5.86 14.52 12.64
CA ALA A 361 -5.03 14.40 13.83
C ALA A 361 -4.09 15.59 14.04
N VAL A 362 -3.56 16.17 12.95
CA VAL A 362 -2.75 17.39 13.02
C VAL A 362 -3.63 18.57 13.42
N LEU A 363 -4.81 18.73 12.82
CA LEU A 363 -5.76 19.77 13.24
C LEU A 363 -6.13 19.65 14.73
N GLU A 364 -6.24 18.43 15.27
CA GLU A 364 -6.43 18.19 16.70
C GLU A 364 -5.26 18.69 17.56
N ALA A 365 -4.03 18.43 17.14
CA ALA A 365 -2.84 18.90 17.84
C ALA A 365 -2.70 20.42 17.76
N LEU A 366 -2.88 21.01 16.58
CA LEU A 366 -2.80 22.45 16.37
C LEU A 366 -3.89 23.21 17.14
N ALA A 367 -5.09 22.64 17.28
CA ALA A 367 -6.17 23.24 18.08
C ALA A 367 -5.86 23.26 19.58
N ALA A 368 -5.00 22.36 20.06
CA ALA A 368 -4.55 22.31 21.44
C ALA A 368 -3.39 23.28 21.75
N ALA A 369 -2.86 23.98 20.74
CA ALA A 369 -1.78 24.95 20.92
C ALA A 369 -2.22 26.11 21.84
N PRO A 370 -1.37 26.55 22.81
CA PRO A 370 -1.68 27.68 23.68
C PRO A 370 -2.00 28.95 22.90
N LYS A 371 -3.00 29.72 23.35
CA LYS A 371 -3.37 30.99 22.68
C LYS A 371 -2.26 32.04 22.69
N SER A 372 -1.32 31.94 23.61
CA SER A 372 -0.10 32.74 23.69
C SER A 372 0.98 32.31 22.69
N SER A 373 0.84 31.16 22.03
CA SER A 373 1.84 30.65 21.09
C SER A 373 2.09 31.65 19.95
N PRO A 374 3.36 31.93 19.59
CA PRO A 374 3.67 32.76 18.43
C PRO A 374 3.21 32.13 17.10
N LEU A 375 2.91 30.83 17.09
CA LEU A 375 2.48 30.09 15.90
C LEU A 375 0.99 30.29 15.55
N GLN A 376 0.20 30.97 16.39
CA GLN A 376 -1.26 31.08 16.20
C GLN A 376 -1.69 31.61 14.83
N THR A 377 -0.94 32.53 14.22
CA THR A 377 -1.25 33.02 12.87
C THR A 377 -0.98 31.94 11.81
N ARG A 378 0.15 31.24 11.90
CA ARG A 378 0.50 30.13 11.00
C ARG A 378 -0.47 28.96 11.14
N ILE A 379 -0.85 28.62 12.38
CA ILE A 379 -1.86 27.60 12.70
C ILE A 379 -3.20 27.93 12.04
N ARG A 380 -3.69 29.16 12.20
CA ARG A 380 -4.98 29.58 11.59
C ARG A 380 -4.94 29.50 10.06
N ALA A 381 -3.82 29.87 9.43
CA ALA A 381 -3.68 29.80 7.98
C ALA A 381 -3.67 28.35 7.47
N ALA A 382 -2.89 27.47 8.10
CA ALA A 382 -2.84 26.05 7.75
C ALA A 382 -4.18 25.35 8.00
N ALA A 383 -4.85 25.66 9.12
CA ALA A 383 -6.16 25.09 9.44
C ALA A 383 -7.23 25.46 8.41
N ARG A 384 -7.24 26.71 7.91
CA ARG A 384 -8.17 27.14 6.85
C ARG A 384 -7.99 26.33 5.57
N ARG A 385 -6.75 26.23 5.07
CA ARG A 385 -6.44 25.43 3.87
C ARG A 385 -6.83 23.97 4.07
N ALA A 386 -6.48 23.38 5.20
CA ALA A 386 -6.81 21.99 5.49
C ALA A 386 -8.32 21.73 5.53
N VAL A 387 -9.12 22.68 6.04
CA VAL A 387 -10.59 22.57 6.00
C VAL A 387 -11.10 22.66 4.56
N GLU A 388 -10.56 23.56 3.72
CA GLU A 388 -10.91 23.62 2.29
C GLU A 388 -10.59 22.29 1.57
N VAL A 389 -9.43 21.70 1.86
CA VAL A 389 -9.05 20.38 1.34
C VAL A 389 -10.02 19.30 1.79
N LEU A 390 -10.34 19.24 3.09
CA LEU A 390 -11.30 18.26 3.60
C LEU A 390 -12.67 18.42 2.92
N LEU A 391 -13.20 19.63 2.82
CA LEU A 391 -14.50 19.88 2.16
C LEU A 391 -14.51 19.42 0.70
N ALA A 392 -13.43 19.66 -0.04
CA ALA A 392 -13.32 19.23 -1.43
C ALA A 392 -13.23 17.69 -1.58
N MET A 393 -12.73 17.02 -0.55
CA MET A 393 -12.55 15.56 -0.47
C MET A 393 -13.81 14.81 -0.05
N GLN A 394 -14.89 15.51 0.32
CA GLN A 394 -16.15 14.88 0.70
C GLN A 394 -16.80 14.16 -0.50
N GLU A 395 -17.27 12.94 -0.24
CA GLU A 395 -18.00 12.13 -1.22
C GLU A 395 -19.46 12.54 -1.34
N LEU A 396 -20.13 12.09 -2.41
CA LEU A 396 -21.54 12.42 -2.66
C LEU A 396 -22.48 11.87 -1.57
N ASP A 397 -22.11 10.77 -0.92
CA ASP A 397 -22.85 10.18 0.20
C ASP A 397 -22.52 10.85 1.55
N GLY A 398 -21.75 11.94 1.54
CA GLY A 398 -21.30 12.66 2.73
C GLY A 398 -20.11 12.01 3.46
N GLY A 399 -19.67 10.83 3.02
CA GLY A 399 -18.51 10.13 3.56
C GLY A 399 -17.19 10.73 3.11
N PHE A 400 -16.09 10.19 3.66
CA PHE A 400 -14.74 10.60 3.32
C PHE A 400 -13.86 9.38 3.03
N CYS A 401 -13.09 9.50 1.94
CA CYS A 401 -12.00 8.60 1.63
C CYS A 401 -10.72 9.02 2.37
N ARG A 402 -9.75 8.10 2.43
CA ARG A 402 -8.52 8.32 3.20
C ARG A 402 -7.54 9.21 2.45
N PHE A 403 -7.29 8.97 1.17
CA PHE A 403 -6.27 9.70 0.41
C PHE A 403 -6.81 10.49 -0.78
N GLU A 404 -7.76 9.93 -1.53
CA GLU A 404 -8.31 10.57 -2.73
C GLU A 404 -9.82 10.33 -2.87
N ARG A 405 -10.53 11.30 -3.44
CA ARG A 405 -11.96 11.19 -3.72
C ARG A 405 -12.25 10.07 -4.73
N GLY A 406 -13.14 9.14 -4.40
CA GLY A 406 -13.55 8.00 -5.21
C GLY A 406 -12.56 6.84 -5.20
N GLU A 407 -11.59 6.79 -4.28
CA GLU A 407 -10.63 5.68 -4.20
C GLU A 407 -11.23 4.37 -3.64
N SER A 408 -12.41 4.44 -3.00
CA SER A 408 -13.12 3.27 -2.49
C SER A 408 -14.05 2.61 -3.52
N ASP A 409 -14.49 3.33 -4.56
CA ASP A 409 -15.33 2.82 -5.66
C ASP A 409 -14.60 2.94 -7.00
N VAL A 410 -13.65 2.03 -7.21
CA VAL A 410 -12.88 1.95 -8.45
C VAL A 410 -13.59 1.01 -9.41
N PHE A 411 -14.11 1.52 -10.54
CA PHE A 411 -14.89 0.74 -11.49
C PHE A 411 -14.24 -0.59 -11.93
N MET A 412 -12.91 -0.63 -12.05
CA MET A 412 -12.19 -1.84 -12.46
C MET A 412 -12.38 -3.03 -11.50
N THR A 413 -12.80 -2.81 -10.25
CA THR A 413 -13.09 -3.88 -9.29
C THR A 413 -14.38 -4.64 -9.60
N ARG A 414 -15.22 -4.10 -10.49
CA ARG A 414 -16.44 -4.76 -10.97
C ARG A 414 -16.17 -5.88 -11.96
N PHE A 415 -14.96 -5.94 -12.52
CA PHE A 415 -14.55 -7.09 -13.34
C PHE A 415 -14.22 -8.27 -12.43
N PRO A 416 -14.62 -9.51 -12.80
CA PRO A 416 -14.39 -10.71 -12.00
C PRO A 416 -12.92 -11.19 -12.08
N ILE A 417 -11.96 -10.28 -11.98
CA ILE A 417 -10.52 -10.55 -11.98
C ILE A 417 -10.09 -10.77 -10.53
N ARG A 418 -9.22 -11.74 -10.27
CA ARG A 418 -8.66 -11.92 -8.93
C ARG A 418 -7.72 -10.78 -8.57
N ASP A 419 -7.64 -10.47 -7.28
CA ASP A 419 -6.78 -9.41 -6.73
C ASP A 419 -7.15 -7.97 -7.14
N VAL A 420 -8.32 -7.75 -7.75
CA VAL A 420 -8.79 -6.37 -8.06
C VAL A 420 -9.06 -5.54 -6.82
N ALA A 421 -9.24 -6.17 -5.66
CA ALA A 421 -9.31 -5.47 -4.38
C ALA A 421 -8.05 -4.63 -4.11
N LEU A 422 -6.91 -4.94 -4.76
CA LEU A 422 -5.69 -4.13 -4.66
C LEU A 422 -5.83 -2.74 -5.32
N LEU A 423 -6.87 -2.52 -6.11
CA LEU A 423 -7.11 -1.24 -6.78
C LEU A 423 -7.81 -0.21 -5.87
N THR A 424 -8.47 -0.65 -4.81
CA THR A 424 -9.20 0.25 -3.90
C THR A 424 -8.46 0.43 -2.59
N ALA A 425 -8.67 1.57 -1.93
CA ALA A 425 -8.24 1.76 -0.54
C ALA A 425 -9.41 1.44 0.39
N GLY A 426 -9.58 0.16 0.69
CA GLY A 426 -10.66 -0.34 1.54
C GLY A 426 -11.99 -0.51 0.80
N ASP A 427 -13.06 -0.70 1.58
CA ASP A 427 -14.42 -0.95 1.12
C ASP A 427 -15.31 0.30 1.30
N PRO A 428 -16.21 0.63 0.34
CA PRO A 428 -17.14 1.77 0.44
C PRO A 428 -18.01 1.77 1.71
N HIS A 429 -18.25 0.62 2.31
CA HIS A 429 -19.05 0.46 3.53
C HIS A 429 -18.23 -0.13 4.68
N GLY A 430 -16.92 -0.24 4.50
CA GLY A 430 -16.01 -0.87 5.44
C GLY A 430 -15.70 0.01 6.66
N PRO A 431 -15.26 -0.62 7.77
CA PRO A 431 -14.94 0.09 9.01
C PRO A 431 -13.84 1.15 8.85
N GLY A 432 -12.94 0.96 7.88
CA GLY A 432 -11.90 1.95 7.54
C GLY A 432 -12.49 3.29 7.10
N ARG A 433 -13.44 3.27 6.15
CA ARG A 433 -14.10 4.48 5.64
C ARG A 433 -14.99 5.15 6.70
N VAL A 434 -15.67 4.34 7.52
CA VAL A 434 -16.45 4.85 8.67
C VAL A 434 -15.54 5.62 9.64
N ARG A 435 -14.37 5.07 9.98
CA ARG A 435 -13.41 5.72 10.88
C ARG A 435 -12.90 7.05 10.30
N VAL A 436 -12.58 7.09 9.01
CA VAL A 436 -12.12 8.31 8.32
C VAL A 436 -13.23 9.36 8.33
N THR A 437 -14.44 8.96 7.96
CA THR A 437 -15.63 9.83 7.94
C THR A 437 -15.92 10.40 9.32
N ALA A 438 -15.91 9.56 10.37
CA ALA A 438 -16.13 10.02 11.73
C ALA A 438 -15.05 11.02 12.19
N ALA A 439 -13.78 10.82 11.81
CA ALA A 439 -12.70 11.75 12.12
C ALA A 439 -12.91 13.11 11.45
N ALA A 440 -13.27 13.13 10.17
CA ALA A 440 -13.53 14.35 9.40
C ALA A 440 -14.76 15.11 9.94
N LEU A 441 -15.88 14.42 10.17
CA LEU A 441 -17.12 15.04 10.67
C LEU A 441 -16.96 15.63 12.07
N ARG A 442 -16.15 15.02 12.96
CA ARG A 442 -15.84 15.58 14.29
C ARG A 442 -15.15 16.95 14.22
N ARG A 443 -14.49 17.29 13.10
CA ARG A 443 -13.84 18.60 12.90
C ARG A 443 -14.83 19.68 12.46
N TRP A 444 -16.01 19.32 11.95
CA TRP A 444 -16.98 20.25 11.41
C TRP A 444 -17.49 21.29 12.43
N PRO A 445 -17.90 20.92 13.66
CA PRO A 445 -18.40 21.90 14.63
C PRO A 445 -17.33 22.90 15.11
N ALA A 446 -16.05 22.54 15.02
CA ALA A 446 -14.94 23.37 15.51
C ALA A 446 -14.48 24.43 14.49
N SER A 447 -14.92 24.35 13.23
CA SER A 447 -14.48 25.23 12.14
C SER A 447 -15.34 26.48 11.93
N GLY A 448 -16.42 26.65 12.70
CA GLY A 448 -17.29 27.83 12.62
C GLY A 448 -18.20 27.90 11.39
N SER A 449 -18.12 26.93 10.48
CA SER A 449 -19.07 26.81 9.37
C SER A 449 -20.40 26.26 9.88
N ARG A 450 -21.39 27.14 10.06
CA ARG A 450 -22.80 26.71 10.06
C ARG A 450 -23.01 25.96 8.76
N ALA A 451 -23.32 24.66 8.85
CA ALA A 451 -23.82 23.93 7.71
C ALA A 451 -25.12 24.63 7.28
N THR A 452 -25.09 25.35 6.16
CA THR A 452 -26.31 25.56 5.38
C THR A 452 -26.69 24.19 4.85
N THR A 453 -27.48 23.47 5.64
CA THR A 453 -28.37 22.45 5.11
C THR A 453 -29.30 23.15 4.13
N THR A 454 -28.90 23.22 2.86
CA THR A 454 -29.86 23.32 1.77
C THR A 454 -30.70 22.06 1.85
N ALA A 455 -31.84 22.18 2.53
CA ALA A 455 -32.92 21.22 2.47
C ALA A 455 -33.21 20.96 0.99
N TRP A 456 -32.95 19.74 0.54
CA TRP A 456 -33.52 19.27 -0.70
C TRP A 456 -35.04 19.41 -0.63
N PRO A 457 -35.74 19.84 -1.70
CA PRO A 457 -37.19 19.93 -1.67
C PRO A 457 -37.72 18.51 -1.49
N ALA A 458 -38.43 18.28 -0.37
CA ALA A 458 -39.24 17.10 -0.21
C ALA A 458 -40.24 17.05 -1.37
N GLY A 459 -40.08 16.07 -2.26
CA GLY A 459 -41.06 15.79 -3.29
C GLY A 459 -42.40 15.51 -2.63
N SER A 460 -43.37 16.39 -2.88
CA SER A 460 -44.76 16.20 -2.48
C SER A 460 -45.35 15.03 -3.26
N SER A 461 -45.37 13.84 -2.65
CA SER A 461 -46.23 12.74 -3.09
C SER A 461 -47.61 12.92 -2.44
N SER A 462 -48.48 13.67 -3.09
CA SER A 462 -49.91 13.62 -2.84
C SER A 462 -50.48 12.36 -3.50
N CYS A 463 -50.58 11.26 -2.75
CA CYS A 463 -51.49 10.18 -3.11
C CYS A 463 -52.90 10.63 -2.73
N GLY A 464 -53.72 10.93 -3.74
CA GLY A 464 -55.16 11.08 -3.59
C GLY A 464 -55.81 9.74 -3.25
N ALA A 465 -56.73 9.77 -2.29
CA ALA A 465 -57.77 8.77 -2.15
C ALA A 465 -58.87 9.07 -3.18
N GLY A 466 -59.32 8.05 -3.90
CA GLY A 466 -60.35 8.11 -4.92
C GLY A 466 -60.31 6.88 -5.80
#